data_AF-A0A3M2HVP7-F1
#
_entry.id   AF-A0A3M2HVP7-F1
#
_cell.length_a   1.000
_cell.length_b   1.000
_cell.length_c   1.000
_cell.angle_alpha   90.00
_cell.angle_beta   90.00
_cell.angle_gamma   90.00
#
_symmetry.space_group_name_H-M   'P 1'
#
loop_
_entity.id
_entity.type
_entity.pdbx_description
1 polymer ?
#
loop_
_entity_poly.entity_id
_entity_poly.type
_entity_poly.pdbx_seq_one_letter_code
_entity_poly.pdbx_strand_id
1 'polypeptide(L)'
;MVYNGLNMRASRFVVDGRVEAVETFYRKIWNGRVVRNTLGHKTILGHATRNHFITIELTGKGGATQGQIGIMEMGKPVGTPGKDFAKLPGTRVFEDIIHLDTPQRSRSLRMHNRNSPYQNERFYTRELTARGYAREANSMTCQANSTMCISYFIKGDGRIVVNLNKQSDGTSIVALDM
;
A
#
# COMPACT_ATOMS: atom_id res chain seq x y z
N MET A 1 -5.41 -7.00 -9.28
CA MET A 1 -4.18 -6.21 -9.01
C MET A 1 -2.99 -7.15 -8.94
N VAL A 2 -1.77 -6.63 -9.04
CA VAL A 2 -0.54 -7.38 -8.78
C VAL A 2 0.10 -6.79 -7.54
N TYR A 3 0.31 -7.57 -6.50
CA TYR A 3 0.90 -7.15 -5.22
C TYR A 3 2.27 -7.81 -5.04
N ASN A 4 3.34 -7.00 -5.00
CA ASN A 4 4.73 -7.48 -4.92
C ASN A 4 5.06 -8.56 -5.96
N GLY A 5 4.50 -8.46 -7.17
CA GLY A 5 4.71 -9.43 -8.25
C GLY A 5 3.80 -10.67 -8.19
N LEU A 6 2.87 -10.75 -7.23
CA LEU A 6 1.89 -11.84 -7.13
C LEU A 6 0.50 -11.37 -7.56
N ASN A 7 -0.24 -12.21 -8.28
CA ASN A 7 -1.61 -11.91 -8.63
C ASN A 7 -2.48 -11.86 -7.37
N MET A 8 -3.27 -10.80 -7.26
CA MET A 8 -4.19 -10.62 -6.15
C MET A 8 -5.54 -10.12 -6.65
N ARG A 9 -6.60 -10.69 -6.08
CA ARG A 9 -7.97 -10.17 -6.17
C ARG A 9 -8.36 -9.63 -4.81
N ALA A 10 -9.06 -8.50 -4.79
CA ALA A 10 -9.63 -7.96 -3.57
C ALA A 10 -11.06 -7.51 -3.83
N SER A 11 -11.93 -7.67 -2.84
CA SER A 11 -13.30 -7.19 -2.88
C SER A 11 -13.72 -6.69 -1.50
N ARG A 12 -14.65 -5.75 -1.47
CA ARG A 12 -15.26 -5.24 -0.24
C ARG A 12 -16.66 -5.78 -0.09
N PHE A 13 -17.08 -5.96 1.15
CA PHE A 13 -18.43 -6.38 1.49
C PHE A 13 -18.89 -5.70 2.77
N VAL A 14 -20.20 -5.68 2.99
CA VAL A 14 -20.80 -5.27 4.25
C VAL A 14 -21.79 -6.37 4.63
N VAL A 15 -21.78 -6.74 5.90
CA VAL A 15 -22.71 -7.73 6.45
C VAL A 15 -23.27 -7.20 7.76
N ASP A 16 -24.54 -7.50 8.01
CA ASP A 16 -25.15 -7.23 9.31
C ASP A 16 -24.53 -8.13 10.38
N GLY A 17 -24.34 -7.59 11.57
CA GLY A 17 -23.74 -8.28 12.70
C GLY A 17 -22.35 -7.78 13.06
N ARG A 18 -21.88 -8.24 14.22
CA ARG A 18 -20.59 -7.84 14.81
C ARG A 18 -19.43 -8.63 14.21
N VAL A 19 -18.23 -8.08 14.34
CA VAL A 19 -16.98 -8.66 13.82
C VAL A 19 -16.79 -10.10 14.30
N GLU A 20 -17.16 -10.40 15.54
CA GLU A 20 -17.01 -11.72 16.16
C GLU A 20 -17.86 -12.79 15.47
N ALA A 21 -19.03 -12.42 14.95
CA ALA A 21 -19.90 -13.34 14.21
C ALA A 21 -19.28 -13.70 12.86
N VAL A 22 -18.72 -12.71 12.16
CA VAL A 22 -18.00 -12.92 10.89
C VAL A 22 -16.73 -13.75 11.11
N GLU A 23 -15.98 -13.48 12.19
CA GLU A 23 -14.83 -14.30 12.55
C GLU A 23 -15.21 -15.76 12.81
N THR A 24 -16.30 -15.98 13.57
CA THR A 24 -16.80 -17.33 13.86
C THR A 24 -17.18 -18.07 12.58
N PHE A 25 -17.83 -17.39 11.63
CA PHE A 25 -18.16 -17.94 10.32
C PHE A 25 -16.90 -18.41 9.56
N TYR A 26 -15.86 -17.59 9.44
CA TYR A 26 -14.63 -17.98 8.74
C TYR A 26 -13.85 -19.07 9.48
N ARG A 27 -13.82 -19.05 10.82
CA ARG A 27 -13.23 -20.14 11.62
C ARG A 27 -13.91 -21.47 11.34
N LYS A 28 -15.23 -21.49 11.19
CA LYS A 28 -15.98 -22.70 10.84
C LYS A 28 -15.62 -23.20 9.44
N ILE A 29 -15.64 -22.32 8.44
CA ILE A 29 -15.33 -22.68 7.04
C ILE A 29 -13.89 -23.19 6.89
N TRP A 30 -12.96 -22.59 7.61
CA TRP A 30 -11.54 -22.94 7.54
C TRP A 30 -11.12 -24.00 8.55
N ASN A 31 -12.07 -24.72 9.17
CA ASN A 31 -11.82 -25.79 10.13
C ASN A 31 -10.83 -25.37 11.24
N GLY A 32 -10.99 -24.16 11.76
CA GLY A 32 -10.14 -23.58 12.80
C GLY A 32 -8.75 -23.11 12.34
N ARG A 33 -8.35 -23.34 11.09
CA ARG A 33 -7.03 -22.96 10.54
C ARG A 33 -6.99 -21.47 10.17
N VAL A 34 -7.08 -20.62 11.18
CA VAL A 34 -7.17 -19.16 11.03
C VAL A 34 -6.14 -18.50 11.92
N VAL A 35 -5.31 -17.64 11.33
CA VAL A 35 -4.47 -16.72 12.08
C VAL A 35 -5.24 -15.43 12.28
N ARG A 36 -5.39 -15.00 13.52
CA ARG A 36 -6.04 -13.72 13.86
C ARG A 36 -4.97 -12.71 14.24
N ASN A 37 -5.06 -11.51 13.69
CA ASN A 37 -4.24 -10.38 14.08
C ASN A 37 -5.11 -9.12 14.23
N THR A 38 -4.63 -8.16 15.01
CA THR A 38 -5.30 -6.87 15.24
C THR A 38 -4.41 -5.76 14.73
N LEU A 39 -4.96 -4.86 13.91
CA LEU A 39 -4.26 -3.70 13.39
C LEU A 39 -5.09 -2.45 13.66
N GLY A 40 -4.74 -1.70 14.71
CA GLY A 40 -5.56 -0.58 15.20
C GLY A 40 -6.95 -1.07 15.61
N HIS A 41 -8.00 -0.51 15.00
CA HIS A 41 -9.39 -0.91 15.23
C HIS A 41 -9.88 -2.05 14.32
N LYS A 42 -8.98 -2.64 13.52
CA LYS A 42 -9.32 -3.66 12.53
C LYS A 42 -8.92 -5.05 13.01
N THR A 43 -9.74 -6.04 12.69
CA THR A 43 -9.40 -7.46 12.85
C THR A 43 -9.00 -8.04 11.50
N ILE A 44 -7.87 -8.73 11.44
CA ILE A 44 -7.38 -9.39 10.21
C ILE A 44 -7.37 -10.89 10.44
N LEU A 45 -8.05 -11.63 9.59
CA LEU A 45 -8.05 -13.09 9.55
C LEU A 45 -7.21 -13.54 8.36
N GLY A 46 -6.24 -14.41 8.60
CA GLY A 46 -5.40 -15.02 7.57
C GLY A 46 -5.65 -16.51 7.46
N HIS A 47 -5.73 -17.01 6.23
CA HIS A 47 -5.84 -18.43 5.93
C HIS A 47 -5.01 -18.79 4.71
N ALA A 48 -4.11 -19.77 4.86
CA ALA A 48 -3.32 -20.29 3.75
C ALA A 48 -3.92 -21.62 3.26
N THR A 49 -4.08 -21.73 1.95
CA THR A 49 -4.36 -22.99 1.25
C THR A 49 -3.09 -23.48 0.57
N ARG A 50 -3.16 -24.47 -0.33
CA ARG A 50 -1.99 -24.89 -1.13
C ARG A 50 -1.53 -23.81 -2.11
N ASN A 51 -2.49 -23.11 -2.74
CA ASN A 51 -2.21 -22.22 -3.88
C ASN A 51 -2.55 -20.76 -3.59
N HIS A 52 -3.21 -20.46 -2.47
CA HIS A 52 -3.67 -19.11 -2.17
C HIS A 52 -3.44 -18.75 -0.70
N PHE A 53 -3.12 -17.48 -0.47
CA PHE A 53 -3.19 -16.85 0.83
C PHE A 53 -4.38 -15.89 0.84
N ILE A 54 -5.32 -16.12 1.76
CA ILE A 54 -6.56 -15.38 1.88
C ILE A 54 -6.52 -14.54 3.14
N THR A 55 -6.85 -13.26 3.02
CA THR A 55 -6.99 -12.33 4.14
C THR A 55 -8.39 -11.74 4.19
N ILE A 56 -8.95 -11.62 5.38
CA ILE A 56 -10.20 -10.89 5.65
C ILE A 56 -9.89 -9.79 6.65
N GLU A 57 -9.93 -8.55 6.19
CA GLU A 57 -9.89 -7.37 7.07
C GLU A 57 -11.33 -7.00 7.45
N LEU A 58 -11.59 -6.86 8.74
CA LEU A 58 -12.90 -6.59 9.31
C LEU A 58 -12.85 -5.32 10.16
N THR A 59 -13.87 -4.47 10.01
CA THR A 59 -14.07 -3.25 10.79
C THR A 59 -15.54 -3.16 11.20
N GLY A 60 -15.79 -3.00 12.50
CA GLY A 60 -17.16 -2.79 13.01
C GLY A 60 -17.67 -1.40 12.66
N LYS A 61 -18.93 -1.30 12.24
CA LYS A 61 -19.63 -0.05 11.91
C LYS A 61 -21.09 -0.12 12.33
N GLY A 62 -21.41 0.37 13.52
CA GLY A 62 -22.78 0.62 13.96
C GLY A 62 -23.73 -0.58 13.84
N GLY A 63 -23.33 -1.75 14.35
CA GLY A 63 -24.13 -2.98 14.29
C GLY A 63 -23.91 -3.83 13.03
N ALA A 64 -23.25 -3.28 12.01
CA ALA A 64 -22.77 -4.00 10.85
C ALA A 64 -21.24 -4.18 10.91
N THR A 65 -20.72 -5.04 10.04
CA THR A 65 -19.30 -5.24 9.81
C THR A 65 -18.97 -4.94 8.36
N GLN A 66 -18.04 -4.01 8.14
CA GLN A 66 -17.43 -3.80 6.85
C GLN A 66 -16.23 -4.75 6.73
N GLY A 67 -16.17 -5.46 5.61
CA GLY A 67 -15.11 -6.40 5.31
C GLY A 67 -14.38 -6.09 4.01
N GLN A 68 -13.12 -6.49 3.94
CA GLN A 68 -12.37 -6.57 2.69
C GLN A 68 -11.68 -7.94 2.64
N ILE A 69 -11.98 -8.71 1.58
CA ILE A 69 -11.31 -9.97 1.29
C ILE A 69 -10.18 -9.72 0.29
N GLY A 70 -9.00 -10.25 0.58
CA GLY A 70 -7.87 -10.34 -0.32
C GLY A 70 -7.54 -11.81 -0.59
N ILE A 71 -7.38 -12.18 -1.87
CA ILE A 71 -6.94 -13.52 -2.28
C ILE A 71 -5.69 -13.34 -3.13
N MET A 72 -4.56 -13.79 -2.63
CA MET A 72 -3.27 -13.77 -3.31
C MET A 72 -2.92 -15.16 -3.79
N GLU A 73 -2.55 -15.29 -5.07
CA GLU A 73 -1.98 -16.52 -5.62
C GLU A 73 -0.58 -16.73 -5.05
N MET A 74 -0.34 -17.87 -4.42
CA MET A 74 0.97 -18.25 -3.90
C MET A 74 1.78 -18.89 -5.01
N GLY A 75 3.01 -18.42 -5.19
CA GLY A 75 3.91 -18.87 -6.25
C GLY A 75 5.16 -18.02 -6.29
N LYS A 76 5.92 -18.11 -7.39
CA LYS A 76 7.08 -17.27 -7.61
C LYS A 76 6.61 -15.87 -8.04
N PRO A 77 6.97 -14.80 -7.31
CA PRO A 77 6.65 -13.45 -7.74
C PRO A 77 7.28 -13.13 -9.10
N VAL A 78 6.55 -12.37 -9.91
CA VAL A 78 7.06 -11.84 -11.18
C VAL A 78 7.74 -10.50 -10.92
N GLY A 79 9.04 -10.43 -11.21
CA GLY A 79 9.83 -9.20 -11.05
C GLY A 79 10.29 -8.93 -9.62
N THR A 80 10.77 -7.71 -9.40
CA THR A 80 11.29 -7.25 -8.10
C THR A 80 10.48 -6.04 -7.64
N PRO A 81 9.93 -6.04 -6.42
CA PRO A 81 9.20 -4.88 -5.90
C PRO A 81 9.99 -3.59 -6.00
N GLY A 82 9.35 -2.54 -6.51
CA GLY A 82 9.93 -1.21 -6.73
C GLY A 82 11.02 -1.15 -7.79
N LYS A 83 11.11 -2.17 -8.67
CA LYS A 83 11.92 -2.07 -9.88
C LYS A 83 11.43 -0.89 -10.73
N ASP A 84 12.39 -0.19 -11.34
CA ASP A 84 12.19 0.96 -12.24
C ASP A 84 11.60 2.24 -11.58
N PHE A 85 11.25 2.18 -10.29
CA PHE A 85 10.92 3.35 -9.49
C PHE A 85 12.18 3.93 -8.83
N ALA A 86 12.35 5.26 -8.97
CA ALA A 86 13.48 5.98 -8.37
C ALA A 86 13.42 5.88 -6.85
N LYS A 87 14.55 5.61 -6.19
CA LYS A 87 14.63 5.51 -4.74
C LYS A 87 16.07 5.77 -4.28
N LEU A 88 16.22 6.35 -3.09
CA LEU A 88 17.53 6.53 -2.47
C LEU A 88 18.16 5.16 -2.12
N PRO A 89 19.49 5.04 -2.11
CA PRO A 89 20.18 3.85 -1.62
C PRO A 89 19.70 3.45 -0.22
N GLY A 90 19.62 2.14 0.03
CA GLY A 90 19.13 1.60 1.31
C GLY A 90 17.62 1.67 1.51
N THR A 91 16.86 2.11 0.50
CA THR A 91 15.38 2.09 0.54
C THR A 91 14.87 0.67 0.39
N ARG A 92 14.05 0.23 1.35
CA ARG A 92 13.31 -1.03 1.31
C ARG A 92 11.92 -0.77 0.73
N VAL A 93 11.47 -1.66 -0.15
CA VAL A 93 10.11 -1.65 -0.70
C VAL A 93 9.31 -2.70 0.05
N PHE A 94 8.25 -2.28 0.72
CA PHE A 94 7.34 -3.19 1.43
C PHE A 94 6.16 -3.61 0.56
N GLU A 95 5.64 -2.66 -0.22
CA GLU A 95 4.48 -2.88 -1.08
C GLU A 95 4.75 -2.24 -2.44
N ASP A 96 4.39 -2.96 -3.50
CA ASP A 96 4.39 -2.53 -4.89
C ASP A 96 3.14 -3.12 -5.53
N ILE A 97 2.13 -2.28 -5.76
CA ILE A 97 0.80 -2.69 -6.18
C ILE A 97 0.48 -2.07 -7.52
N ILE A 98 0.18 -2.90 -8.51
CA ILE A 98 -0.29 -2.48 -9.84
C ILE A 98 -1.79 -2.72 -9.94
N HIS A 99 -2.53 -1.65 -10.18
CA HIS A 99 -3.99 -1.62 -10.29
C HIS A 99 -4.42 -1.85 -11.74
N LEU A 100 -4.65 -3.12 -12.08
CA LEU A 100 -5.04 -3.56 -13.43
C LEU A 100 -6.45 -3.11 -13.87
N ASP A 101 -7.23 -2.59 -12.94
CA ASP A 101 -8.61 -2.11 -13.09
C ASP A 101 -8.71 -0.63 -13.46
N THR A 102 -7.57 0.07 -13.56
CA THR A 102 -7.52 1.47 -14.01
C THR A 102 -6.99 1.56 -15.45
N PRO A 103 -7.48 2.51 -16.28
CA PRO A 103 -7.01 2.65 -17.67
C PRO A 103 -5.49 2.82 -17.80
N GLN A 104 -4.88 3.57 -16.88
CA GLN A 104 -3.44 3.85 -16.86
C GLN A 104 -2.61 2.80 -16.09
N ARG A 105 -3.26 1.76 -15.53
CA ARG A 105 -2.62 0.75 -14.68
C ARG A 105 -1.79 1.38 -13.56
N SER A 106 -2.43 2.24 -12.75
CA SER A 106 -1.74 2.96 -11.69
C SER A 106 -0.96 2.05 -10.76
N ARG A 107 0.15 2.56 -10.25
CA ARG A 107 1.09 1.83 -9.40
C ARG A 107 1.24 2.55 -8.07
N SER A 108 1.08 1.83 -6.97
CA SER A 108 1.36 2.36 -5.64
C SER A 108 2.54 1.63 -5.02
N LEU A 109 3.46 2.38 -4.41
CA LEU A 109 4.60 1.84 -3.69
C LEU A 109 4.58 2.34 -2.25
N ARG A 110 4.80 1.42 -1.30
CA ARG A 110 5.13 1.74 0.08
C ARG A 110 6.57 1.34 0.35
N MET A 111 7.38 2.31 0.74
CA MET A 111 8.81 2.16 0.93
C MET A 111 9.25 2.79 2.25
N HIS A 112 10.47 2.46 2.68
CA HIS A 112 11.07 3.05 3.87
C HIS A 112 12.58 3.16 3.73
N ASN A 113 13.13 4.24 4.29
CA ASN A 113 14.57 4.42 4.43
C ASN A 113 14.90 5.29 5.66
N ARG A 114 16.18 5.39 5.99
CA ARG A 114 16.67 6.17 7.14
C ARG A 114 16.85 7.66 6.86
N ASN A 115 16.61 8.11 5.62
CA ASN A 115 16.75 9.52 5.25
C ASN A 115 15.56 10.32 5.79
N SER A 116 15.73 11.62 6.04
CA SER A 116 14.65 12.50 6.48
C SER A 116 13.61 12.73 5.37
N PRO A 117 12.38 13.19 5.70
CA PRO A 117 11.42 13.61 4.69
C PRO A 117 12.00 14.67 3.74
N TYR A 118 12.77 15.62 4.26
CA TYR A 118 13.46 16.64 3.44
C TYR A 118 14.43 16.02 2.44
N GLN A 119 15.30 15.11 2.86
CA GLN A 119 16.26 14.46 1.95
C GLN A 119 15.54 13.65 0.85
N ASN A 120 14.47 12.95 1.20
CA ASN A 120 13.66 12.22 0.24
C ASN A 120 12.96 13.17 -0.75
N GLU A 121 12.35 14.27 -0.27
CA GLU A 121 11.68 15.23 -1.14
C GLU A 121 12.66 15.83 -2.16
N ARG A 122 13.84 16.26 -1.71
CA ARG A 122 14.86 16.83 -2.60
C ARG A 122 15.35 15.82 -3.64
N PHE A 123 15.47 14.55 -3.25
CA PHE A 123 15.77 13.47 -4.17
C PHE A 123 14.67 13.33 -5.23
N TYR A 124 13.41 13.14 -4.84
CA TYR A 124 12.31 12.95 -5.79
C TYR A 124 12.10 14.16 -6.68
N THR A 125 12.20 15.37 -6.14
CA THR A 125 12.14 16.61 -6.93
C THR A 125 13.22 16.62 -8.02
N ARG A 126 14.48 16.32 -7.67
CA ARG A 126 15.56 16.26 -8.66
C ARG A 126 15.33 15.15 -9.70
N GLU A 127 15.09 13.92 -9.25
CA GLU A 127 14.98 12.76 -10.13
C GLU A 127 13.78 12.86 -11.08
N LEU A 128 12.61 13.30 -10.59
CA LEU A 128 11.41 13.40 -11.40
C LEU A 128 11.47 14.59 -12.35
N THR A 129 12.04 15.73 -11.93
CA THR A 129 12.29 16.85 -12.85
C THR A 129 13.30 16.48 -13.94
N ALA A 130 14.35 15.71 -13.63
CA ALA A 130 15.27 15.19 -14.64
C ALA A 130 14.58 14.24 -15.65
N ARG A 131 13.49 13.58 -15.25
CA ARG A 131 12.64 12.75 -16.12
C ARG A 131 11.57 13.56 -16.88
N GLY A 132 11.56 14.88 -16.73
CA GLY A 132 10.65 15.81 -17.41
C GLY A 132 9.32 16.03 -16.71
N TYR A 133 9.19 15.68 -15.42
CA TYR A 133 8.00 16.05 -14.64
C TYR A 133 8.13 17.48 -14.08
N ALA A 134 7.05 18.24 -14.14
CA ALA A 134 6.91 19.51 -13.44
C ALA A 134 6.33 19.28 -12.04
N ARG A 135 6.88 19.94 -11.02
CA ARG A 135 6.34 19.93 -9.66
C ARG A 135 5.15 20.89 -9.58
N GLU A 136 4.01 20.42 -9.11
CA GLU A 136 2.81 21.26 -9.01
C GLU A 136 2.90 22.25 -7.83
N ALA A 137 2.28 23.42 -7.98
CA ALA A 137 2.29 24.49 -6.98
C ALA A 137 1.57 24.10 -5.66
N ASN A 138 0.63 23.15 -5.70
CA ASN A 138 -0.09 22.62 -4.53
C ASN A 138 0.76 21.63 -3.71
N SER A 139 2.00 21.35 -4.12
CA SER A 139 2.93 20.55 -3.35
C SER A 139 3.39 21.28 -2.08
N MET A 140 3.42 20.58 -0.96
CA MET A 140 3.91 21.16 0.30
C MET A 140 5.41 21.41 0.23
N THR A 141 5.85 22.60 0.60
CA THR A 141 7.29 22.87 0.74
C THR A 141 7.85 22.10 1.93
N CYS A 142 8.82 21.23 1.67
CA CYS A 142 9.45 20.41 2.70
C CYS A 142 10.62 21.18 3.32
N GLN A 143 10.61 21.32 4.65
CA GLN A 143 11.68 21.95 5.44
C GLN A 143 12.49 20.87 6.16
N ALA A 144 13.69 21.21 6.63
CA ALA A 144 14.58 20.25 7.31
C ALA A 144 13.95 19.61 8.57
N ASN A 145 13.05 20.33 9.25
CA ASN A 145 12.32 19.86 10.43
C ASN A 145 10.94 19.25 10.12
N SER A 146 10.53 19.16 8.84
CA SER A 146 9.22 18.64 8.47
C SER A 146 9.08 17.16 8.88
N THR A 147 7.95 16.86 9.52
CA THR A 147 7.54 15.48 9.86
C THR A 147 6.71 14.84 8.75
N MET A 148 6.12 15.64 7.87
CA MET A 148 5.36 15.19 6.72
C MET A 148 5.60 16.11 5.53
N CYS A 149 5.76 15.54 4.34
CA CYS A 149 5.86 16.28 3.08
C CYS A 149 5.07 15.56 1.98
N ILE A 150 4.34 16.32 1.17
CA ILE A 150 3.58 15.81 0.03
C ILE A 150 4.01 16.60 -1.20
N SER A 151 4.47 15.90 -2.24
CA SER A 151 4.83 16.51 -3.52
C SER A 151 4.07 15.85 -4.66
N TYR A 152 3.54 16.67 -5.56
CA TYR A 152 2.85 16.24 -6.76
C TYR A 152 3.65 16.64 -7.99
N PHE A 153 3.76 15.72 -8.93
CA PHE A 153 4.55 15.84 -10.15
C PHE A 153 3.70 15.45 -11.35
N ILE A 154 3.72 16.26 -12.41
CA ILE A 154 2.91 16.04 -13.62
C ILE A 154 3.78 16.01 -14.88
N LYS A 155 3.41 15.17 -15.85
CA LYS A 155 4.02 15.10 -17.18
C LYS A 155 2.99 14.59 -18.20
N GLY A 156 2.49 15.47 -19.06
CA GLY A 156 1.35 15.15 -19.92
C GLY A 156 0.15 14.74 -19.07
N ASP A 157 -0.45 13.58 -19.37
CA ASP A 157 -1.56 13.01 -18.59
C ASP A 157 -1.09 12.21 -17.36
N GLY A 158 0.21 11.99 -17.20
CA GLY A 158 0.78 11.21 -16.10
C GLY A 158 0.99 12.05 -14.84
N ARG A 159 0.72 11.47 -13.66
CA ARG A 159 0.88 12.14 -12.37
C ARG A 159 1.52 11.23 -11.32
N ILE A 160 2.57 11.72 -10.68
CA ILE A 160 3.20 11.07 -9.53
C ILE A 160 2.96 11.88 -8.27
N VAL A 161 2.47 11.21 -7.21
CA VAL A 161 2.34 11.79 -5.88
C VAL A 161 3.28 11.07 -4.94
N VAL A 162 4.11 11.82 -4.21
CA VAL A 162 5.01 11.27 -3.19
C VAL A 162 4.63 11.86 -1.84
N ASN A 163 4.22 11.00 -0.92
CA ASN A 163 3.94 11.32 0.47
C ASN A 163 5.05 10.75 1.36
N LEU A 164 5.62 11.60 2.20
CA LEU A 164 6.75 11.31 3.06
C LEU A 164 6.35 11.56 4.50
N ASN A 165 6.39 10.54 5.34
CA ASN A 165 6.06 10.65 6.76
C ASN A 165 7.23 10.18 7.61
N LYS A 166 7.71 11.05 8.49
CA LYS A 166 8.72 10.72 9.48
C LYS A 166 8.19 9.65 10.43
N GLN A 167 9.01 8.65 10.67
CA GLN A 167 8.82 7.59 11.65
C GLN A 167 9.98 7.65 12.66
N SER A 168 9.91 6.86 13.73
CA SER A 168 10.96 6.80 14.74
C SER A 168 12.30 6.30 14.18
N ASP A 169 12.28 5.46 13.15
CA ASP A 169 13.45 4.79 12.57
C ASP A 169 13.78 5.27 11.13
N GLY A 170 13.14 6.32 10.64
CA GLY A 170 13.36 6.84 9.29
C GLY A 170 12.16 7.57 8.69
N THR A 171 11.92 7.36 7.40
CA THR A 171 10.80 7.94 6.65
C THR A 171 10.05 6.84 5.92
N SER A 172 8.74 6.75 6.20
CA SER A 172 7.78 6.01 5.39
C SER A 172 7.44 6.83 4.14
N ILE A 173 7.55 6.21 2.98
CA ILE A 173 7.38 6.83 1.68
C ILE A 173 6.23 6.10 0.99
N VAL A 174 5.20 6.84 0.59
CA VAL A 174 4.12 6.33 -0.26
C VAL A 174 4.18 7.07 -1.58
N ALA A 175 4.42 6.35 -2.67
CA ALA A 175 4.38 6.89 -4.02
C ALA A 175 3.17 6.33 -4.77
N LEU A 176 2.47 7.19 -5.50
CA LEU A 176 1.37 6.85 -6.39
C LEU A 176 1.74 7.36 -7.78
N ASP A 177 1.83 6.45 -8.75
CA ASP A 177 2.11 6.73 -10.16
C ASP A 177 0.84 6.42 -10.96
N MET A 178 0.27 7.43 -11.60
CA MET A 178 -1.07 7.43 -12.20
C MET A 178 -1.06 7.94 -13.63
#